data_AF-A0A5A8F0Q0-F1
#
_entry.id   AF-A0A5A8F0Q0-F1
#
_cell.length_a   1.000
_cell.length_b   1.000
_cell.length_c   1.000
_cell.angle_alpha   90.00
_cell.angle_beta   90.00
_cell.angle_gamma   90.00
#
_symmetry.space_group_name_H-M   'P 1'
#
loop_
_entity.id
_entity.type
_entity.pdbx_description
1 polymer ?
#
loop_
_entity_poly.entity_id
_entity_poly.type
_entity_poly.pdbx_seq_one_letter_code
_entity_poly.pdbx_strand_id
1 'polypeptide(L)'
;MKLLKLTEDQLRNICTPINLQRAENYVGRFFDCKIQNNIIVGKIKGNHGIYNVTLKIDSDPLEYSCECKTSKEMFCKHAAALGLTYIYTPWVFESDEKIERGNIKTLDELSFYLKTTKLKTLIDELRKKGVGVAKLSDLIGVSLQQIAAILKDEEKDKYHVLTDPIKLVCLYILEKDFEV
;
A
#
# COMPACT_ATOMS: atom_id res chain seq x y z
N MET A 1 2.03 -3.40 12.94
CA MET A 1 1.04 -2.42 12.49
C MET A 1 -0.34 -3.06 12.34
N LYS A 2 -1.30 -2.70 13.19
CA LYS A 2 -2.72 -2.91 12.88
C LYS A 2 -3.13 -1.67 12.09
N LEU A 3 -3.41 -1.79 10.79
CA LEU A 3 -3.96 -0.67 10.02
C LEU A 3 -5.20 -0.17 10.79
N LEU A 4 -5.18 1.09 11.23
CA LEU A 4 -6.33 1.68 11.90
C LEU A 4 -7.47 1.69 10.91
N LYS A 5 -8.62 1.13 11.31
CA LYS A 5 -9.69 0.86 10.38
C LYS A 5 -10.47 2.16 10.10
N LEU A 6 -10.09 2.86 9.03
CA LEU A 6 -10.95 3.84 8.38
C LEU A 6 -11.96 3.10 7.49
N THR A 7 -13.22 3.53 7.51
CA THR A 7 -14.29 2.95 6.69
C THR A 7 -14.86 3.95 5.71
N GLU A 8 -15.45 3.46 4.62
CA GLU A 8 -16.20 4.32 3.68
C GLU A 8 -17.37 5.03 4.36
N ASP A 9 -18.03 4.40 5.33
CA ASP A 9 -19.16 4.99 6.05
C ASP A 9 -18.74 6.22 6.86
N GLN A 10 -17.57 6.20 7.51
CA GLN A 10 -17.02 7.38 8.16
C GLN A 10 -16.79 8.52 7.17
N LEU A 11 -16.32 8.22 5.96
CA LEU A 11 -16.17 9.23 4.90
C LEU A 11 -17.53 9.74 4.40
N ARG A 12 -18.53 8.86 4.23
CA ARG A 12 -19.90 9.21 3.82
C ARG A 12 -20.60 10.10 4.85
N ASN A 13 -20.33 9.90 6.13
CA ASN A 13 -20.96 10.66 7.22
C ASN A 13 -20.46 12.12 7.30
N ILE A 14 -19.19 12.37 6.97
CA ILE A 14 -18.60 13.72 7.05
C ILE A 14 -18.58 14.46 5.70
N CYS A 15 -18.59 13.73 4.58
CA CYS A 15 -18.49 14.28 3.24
C CYS A 15 -19.86 14.38 2.56
N THR A 16 -20.09 15.45 1.80
CA THR A 16 -21.29 15.50 0.95
C THR A 16 -21.21 14.49 -0.20
N PRO A 17 -22.34 13.94 -0.67
CA PRO A 17 -22.33 12.94 -1.75
C PRO A 17 -21.60 13.41 -3.02
N ILE A 18 -21.76 14.69 -3.38
CA ILE A 18 -21.10 15.29 -4.56
C ILE A 18 -19.58 15.34 -4.37
N ASN A 19 -19.09 15.71 -3.18
CA ASN A 19 -17.65 15.75 -2.91
C ASN A 19 -17.06 14.34 -2.87
N LEU A 20 -17.78 13.37 -2.31
CA LEU A 20 -17.36 11.98 -2.27
C LEU A 20 -17.26 11.37 -3.67
N GLN A 21 -18.28 11.58 -4.52
CA GLN A 21 -18.23 11.15 -5.92
C GLN A 21 -17.05 11.80 -6.66
N ARG A 22 -16.82 13.10 -6.44
CA ARG A 22 -15.68 13.79 -7.07
C ARG A 22 -14.34 13.29 -6.55
N ALA A 23 -14.27 12.80 -5.32
CA ALA A 23 -13.06 12.28 -4.69
C ALA A 23 -12.53 11.03 -5.39
N GLU A 24 -13.42 10.18 -5.93
CA GLU A 24 -13.02 8.96 -6.68
C GLU A 24 -12.05 9.26 -7.82
N ASN A 25 -12.20 10.41 -8.50
CA ASN A 25 -11.31 10.84 -9.57
C ASN A 25 -9.87 11.11 -9.12
N TYR A 26 -9.62 11.22 -7.82
CA TYR A 26 -8.34 11.55 -7.23
C TYR A 26 -7.70 10.36 -6.49
N VAL A 27 -8.41 9.24 -6.34
CA VAL A 27 -7.87 8.01 -5.74
C VAL A 27 -6.67 7.54 -6.56
N GLY A 28 -5.57 7.20 -5.88
CA GLY A 28 -4.32 6.78 -6.51
C GLY A 28 -3.53 7.90 -7.20
N ARG A 29 -3.95 9.17 -7.08
CA ARG A 29 -3.20 10.34 -7.59
C ARG A 29 -2.38 11.06 -6.53
N PHE A 30 -2.42 10.58 -5.29
CA PHE A 30 -1.59 11.10 -4.22
C PHE A 30 -0.14 10.62 -4.35
N PHE A 31 0.80 11.47 -3.95
CA PHE A 31 2.22 11.18 -3.83
C PHE A 31 2.73 11.71 -2.49
N ASP A 32 3.96 11.36 -2.10
CA ASP A 32 4.52 11.65 -0.78
C ASP A 32 3.56 11.23 0.36
N CYS A 33 2.94 10.06 0.23
CA CYS A 33 1.97 9.56 1.19
C CYS A 33 2.68 8.99 2.41
N LYS A 34 2.24 9.36 3.61
CA LYS A 34 2.83 8.89 4.87
C LYS A 34 1.76 8.59 5.90
N ILE A 35 2.00 7.59 6.74
CA ILE A 35 1.23 7.37 7.96
C ILE A 35 2.12 7.71 9.16
N GLN A 36 1.64 8.62 10.02
CA GLN A 36 2.27 8.97 11.27
C GLN A 36 1.25 8.74 12.39
N ASN A 37 1.41 7.65 13.15
CA ASN A 37 0.46 7.21 14.15
C ASN A 37 -0.96 7.01 13.58
N ASN A 38 -1.89 7.90 13.94
CA ASN A 38 -3.28 7.97 13.54
C ASN A 38 -3.57 9.02 12.46
N ILE A 39 -2.53 9.63 11.88
CA ILE A 39 -2.68 10.67 10.86
C ILE A 39 -2.10 10.16 9.55
N ILE A 40 -2.94 10.17 8.51
CA ILE A 40 -2.50 9.96 7.14
C ILE A 40 -2.26 11.31 6.47
N VAL A 41 -1.15 11.39 5.74
CA VAL A 41 -0.71 12.59 5.03
C VAL A 41 -0.48 12.21 3.58
N GLY A 42 -0.84 13.11 2.66
CA GLY A 42 -0.50 12.95 1.25
C GLY A 42 -0.53 14.27 0.51
N LYS A 43 0.22 14.33 -0.59
CA LYS A 43 0.22 15.47 -1.51
C LYS A 43 -0.55 15.12 -2.77
N ILE A 44 -1.27 16.09 -3.31
CA ILE A 44 -2.01 15.92 -4.57
C ILE A 44 -1.97 17.16 -5.43
N LYS A 45 -1.91 16.98 -6.75
CA LYS A 45 -2.04 18.07 -7.71
C LYS A 45 -3.51 18.46 -7.88
N GLY A 46 -3.87 19.64 -7.40
CA GLY A 46 -5.17 20.26 -7.61
C GLY A 46 -5.13 21.40 -8.63
N ASN A 47 -6.25 22.12 -8.73
CA ASN A 47 -6.43 23.18 -9.73
C ASN A 47 -5.49 24.38 -9.54
N HIS A 48 -5.04 24.65 -8.32
CA HIS A 48 -4.18 25.80 -7.99
C HIS A 48 -2.79 25.39 -7.49
N GLY A 49 -2.33 24.19 -7.85
CA GLY A 49 -1.02 23.69 -7.45
C GLY A 49 -1.09 22.40 -6.64
N ILE A 50 -0.02 22.11 -5.91
CA ILE A 50 0.05 20.94 -5.03
C ILE A 50 -0.60 21.32 -3.71
N TYR A 51 -1.49 20.47 -3.22
CA TYR A 51 -2.11 20.60 -1.91
C TYR A 51 -1.57 19.52 -0.98
N ASN A 52 -1.15 19.95 0.21
CA ASN A 52 -0.94 19.07 1.35
C ASN A 52 -2.31 18.74 1.97
N VAL A 53 -2.55 17.44 2.19
CA VAL A 53 -3.79 16.92 2.76
C VAL A 53 -3.43 16.03 3.94
N THR A 54 -4.16 16.20 5.03
CA THR A 54 -4.03 15.38 6.24
C THR A 54 -5.40 14.92 6.69
N LEU A 55 -5.48 13.70 7.22
CA LEU A 55 -6.68 13.12 7.78
C LEU A 55 -6.31 12.31 9.02
N LYS A 56 -6.95 12.60 10.14
CA LYS A 56 -6.82 11.85 11.38
C LYS A 56 -7.91 10.78 11.42
N ILE A 57 -7.51 9.51 11.50
CA ILE A 57 -8.38 8.36 11.24
C ILE A 57 -8.86 7.64 12.49
N ASP A 58 -8.59 8.19 13.68
CA ASP A 58 -9.06 7.68 14.98
C ASP A 58 -10.09 8.60 15.67
N SER A 59 -10.55 9.65 14.98
CA SER A 59 -11.57 10.57 15.48
C SER A 59 -12.92 10.36 14.77
N ASP A 60 -14.01 10.63 15.46
CA ASP A 60 -15.36 10.70 14.89
C ASP A 60 -16.08 11.94 15.43
N PRO A 61 -16.39 12.96 14.60
CA PRO A 61 -16.10 13.04 13.17
C PRO A 61 -14.58 13.08 12.86
N LEU A 62 -14.20 12.68 11.66
CA LEU A 62 -12.81 12.71 11.18
C LEU A 62 -12.26 14.15 11.20
N GLU A 63 -11.08 14.34 11.80
CA GLU A 63 -10.35 15.62 11.73
C GLU A 63 -9.52 15.66 10.44
N TYR A 64 -9.51 16.80 9.74
CA TYR A 64 -8.78 16.94 8.48
C TYR A 64 -8.20 18.34 8.31
N SER A 65 -7.17 18.43 7.48
CA SER A 65 -6.66 19.70 6.96
C SER A 65 -6.28 19.54 5.50
N CYS A 66 -6.62 20.54 4.69
CA CYS A 66 -6.26 20.60 3.27
C CYS A 66 -6.05 22.05 2.88
N GLU A 67 -5.10 22.32 1.98
CA GLU A 67 -4.79 23.67 1.51
C GLU A 67 -5.75 24.21 0.44
N CYS A 68 -6.72 23.42 -0.02
CA CYS A 68 -7.69 23.88 -1.01
C CYS A 68 -8.69 24.89 -0.42
N LYS A 69 -9.32 25.73 -1.24
CA LYS A 69 -10.28 26.74 -0.73
C LYS A 69 -11.48 26.12 -0.01
N THR A 70 -11.99 25.00 -0.52
CA THR A 70 -13.20 24.33 0.01
C THR A 70 -13.03 23.79 1.43
N SER A 71 -11.80 23.41 1.83
CA SER A 71 -11.54 22.82 3.16
C SER A 71 -11.76 23.79 4.32
N LYS A 72 -11.81 25.09 4.05
CA LYS A 72 -12.10 26.12 5.07
C LYS A 72 -13.56 26.11 5.51
N GLU A 73 -14.44 25.56 4.68
CA GLU A 73 -15.88 25.60 4.89
C GLU A 73 -16.46 24.20 5.13
N MET A 74 -15.90 23.18 4.48
CA MET A 74 -16.44 21.83 4.52
C MET A 74 -15.43 20.75 4.17
N PHE A 75 -15.75 19.50 4.54
CA PHE A 75 -14.95 18.34 4.17
C PHE A 75 -14.83 18.24 2.64
N CYS A 76 -13.61 18.47 2.17
CA CYS A 76 -13.35 18.62 0.74
C CYS A 76 -13.11 17.27 0.06
N LYS A 77 -13.30 17.23 -1.26
CA LYS A 77 -13.04 16.04 -2.08
C LYS A 77 -11.60 15.51 -1.97
N HIS A 78 -10.61 16.36 -1.66
CA HIS A 78 -9.22 15.88 -1.50
C HIS A 78 -9.04 15.12 -0.18
N ALA A 79 -9.65 15.58 0.91
CA ALA A 79 -9.64 14.86 2.19
C ALA A 79 -10.36 13.51 2.06
N ALA A 80 -11.52 13.50 1.39
CA ALA A 80 -12.23 12.27 1.03
C ALA A 80 -11.36 11.33 0.18
N ALA A 81 -10.67 11.87 -0.84
CA ALA A 81 -9.84 11.08 -1.73
C ALA A 81 -8.62 10.49 -1.02
N LEU A 82 -8.02 11.21 -0.06
CA LEU A 82 -6.94 10.68 0.77
C LEU A 82 -7.44 9.49 1.62
N GLY A 83 -8.62 9.63 2.23
CA GLY A 83 -9.27 8.55 2.96
C GLY A 83 -9.56 7.32 2.09
N LEU A 84 -10.16 7.51 0.91
CA LEU A 84 -10.39 6.42 -0.05
C LEU A 84 -9.07 5.79 -0.52
N THR A 85 -8.02 6.59 -0.72
CA THR A 85 -6.68 6.08 -1.07
C THR A 85 -6.11 5.19 0.03
N TYR A 86 -6.34 5.53 1.30
CA TYR A 86 -5.95 4.69 2.43
C TYR A 86 -6.76 3.40 2.52
N ILE A 87 -8.06 3.45 2.23
CA ILE A 87 -8.93 2.25 2.23
C ILE A 87 -8.54 1.30 1.10
N TYR A 88 -8.40 1.79 -0.13
CA TYR A 88 -8.24 0.93 -1.31
C TYR A 88 -6.80 0.61 -1.66
N THR A 89 -5.87 1.50 -1.33
CA THR A 89 -4.46 1.38 -1.69
C THR A 89 -3.54 1.73 -0.52
N PRO A 90 -3.71 1.11 0.67
CA PRO A 90 -2.97 1.49 1.88
C PRO A 90 -1.44 1.40 1.73
N TRP A 91 -0.95 0.55 0.84
CA TRP A 91 0.49 0.36 0.59
C TRP A 91 1.20 1.57 -0.03
N VAL A 92 0.48 2.57 -0.56
CA VAL A 92 1.11 3.78 -1.10
C VAL A 92 1.65 4.69 0.02
N PHE A 93 1.21 4.48 1.25
CA PHE A 93 1.63 5.26 2.40
C PHE A 93 2.91 4.66 2.98
N GLU A 94 3.97 5.47 3.02
CA GLU A 94 5.17 5.14 3.77
C GLU A 94 4.84 5.10 5.26
N SER A 95 5.17 3.98 5.91
CA SER A 95 5.11 3.83 7.37
C SER A 95 6.46 3.38 7.89
N ASP A 96 6.89 3.95 9.02
CA ASP A 96 8.09 3.48 9.73
C ASP A 96 7.86 2.08 10.34
N GLU A 97 6.60 1.71 10.55
CA GLU A 97 6.21 0.37 10.98
C GLU A 97 6.12 -0.59 9.79
N LYS A 98 6.93 -1.65 9.81
CA LYS A 98 6.80 -2.80 8.90
C LYS A 98 5.89 -3.85 9.52
N ILE A 99 5.03 -4.47 8.71
CA ILE A 99 4.31 -5.68 9.15
C ILE A 99 5.32 -6.83 9.22
N GLU A 100 5.51 -7.38 10.41
CA GLU A 100 6.26 -8.62 10.57
C GLU A 100 5.47 -9.80 10.02
N ARG A 101 6.13 -10.67 9.25
CA ARG A 101 5.50 -11.83 8.58
C ARG A 101 4.66 -12.68 9.54
N GLY A 102 5.19 -12.98 10.73
CA GLY A 102 4.49 -13.80 11.74
C GLY A 102 3.23 -13.17 12.33
N ASN A 103 2.98 -11.88 12.08
CA ASN A 103 1.82 -11.15 12.59
C ASN A 103 0.72 -10.94 11.53
N ILE A 104 0.89 -11.44 10.30
CA ILE A 104 -0.13 -11.37 9.24
C ILE A 104 -1.29 -12.30 9.61
N LYS A 105 -2.51 -11.75 9.71
CA LYS A 105 -3.74 -12.49 10.10
C LYS A 105 -4.86 -12.38 9.09
N THR A 106 -4.78 -11.42 8.17
CA THR A 106 -5.83 -11.11 7.18
C THR A 106 -5.26 -11.02 5.77
N LEU A 107 -6.13 -11.17 4.76
CA LEU A 107 -5.73 -11.03 3.35
C LEU A 107 -5.28 -9.60 3.00
N ASP A 108 -5.86 -8.59 3.66
CA ASP A 108 -5.46 -7.19 3.47
C ASP A 108 -4.05 -6.93 4.01
N GLU A 109 -3.71 -7.49 5.17
CA GLU A 109 -2.35 -7.44 5.72
C GLU A 109 -1.36 -8.20 4.83
N LEU A 110 -1.76 -9.34 4.26
CA LEU A 110 -0.93 -10.09 3.30
C LEU A 110 -0.70 -9.27 2.03
N SER A 111 -1.76 -8.70 1.45
CA SER A 111 -1.68 -7.83 0.27
C SER A 111 -0.75 -6.64 0.52
N PHE A 112 -0.90 -5.96 1.67
CA PHE A 112 -0.01 -4.89 2.08
C PHE A 112 1.44 -5.36 2.20
N TYR A 113 1.69 -6.49 2.86
CA TYR A 113 3.03 -7.06 3.01
C TYR A 113 3.69 -7.35 1.64
N LEU A 114 2.94 -7.96 0.71
CA LEU A 114 3.43 -8.25 -0.64
C LEU A 114 3.80 -6.97 -1.41
N LYS A 115 2.98 -5.92 -1.31
CA LYS A 115 3.22 -4.63 -2.00
C LYS A 115 4.41 -3.86 -1.43
N THR A 116 4.67 -3.98 -0.13
CA THR A 116 5.69 -3.21 0.59
C THR A 116 7.03 -3.93 0.73
N THR A 117 7.03 -5.26 0.63
CA THR A 117 8.25 -6.08 0.70
C THR A 117 8.83 -6.27 -0.70
N LYS A 118 10.13 -5.99 -0.89
CA LYS A 118 10.82 -6.22 -2.18
C LYS A 118 11.02 -7.72 -2.42
N LEU A 119 10.85 -8.19 -3.65
CA LEU A 119 11.02 -9.61 -4.02
C LEU A 119 12.45 -10.09 -3.71
N LYS A 120 13.44 -9.23 -3.95
CA LYS A 120 14.86 -9.52 -3.65
C LYS A 120 15.06 -9.94 -2.20
N THR A 121 14.41 -9.26 -1.25
CA THR A 121 14.49 -9.58 0.18
C THR A 121 14.01 -11.01 0.45
N LEU A 122 12.88 -11.42 -0.14
CA LEU A 122 12.35 -12.76 0.04
C LEU A 122 13.25 -13.82 -0.61
N ILE A 123 13.82 -13.53 -1.77
CA ILE A 123 14.77 -14.44 -2.44
C ILE A 123 16.06 -14.61 -1.63
N ASP A 124 16.58 -13.52 -1.04
CA ASP A 124 17.77 -13.59 -0.20
C ASP A 124 17.50 -14.41 1.08
N GLU A 125 16.30 -14.31 1.66
CA GLU A 125 15.89 -15.18 2.77
C GLU A 125 15.75 -16.65 2.36
N LEU A 126 15.17 -16.93 1.18
CA LEU A 126 15.09 -18.29 0.65
C LEU A 126 16.47 -18.92 0.46
N ARG A 127 17.43 -18.13 -0.04
CA ARG A 127 18.81 -18.58 -0.20
C ARG A 127 19.44 -18.97 1.13
N LYS A 128 19.11 -18.29 2.24
CA LYS A 128 19.56 -18.67 3.59
C LYS A 128 18.97 -20.00 4.06
N LYS A 129 17.79 -20.39 3.56
CA LYS A 129 17.18 -21.72 3.72
C LYS A 129 17.64 -22.74 2.66
N GLY A 130 18.65 -22.43 1.85
CA GLY A 130 19.17 -23.33 0.81
C GLY A 130 18.37 -23.34 -0.50
N VAL A 131 17.29 -22.56 -0.61
CA VAL A 131 16.49 -22.47 -1.83
C VAL A 131 17.04 -21.36 -2.71
N GLY A 132 17.85 -21.74 -3.70
CA GLY A 132 18.35 -20.81 -4.72
C GLY A 132 17.30 -20.44 -5.77
N VAL A 133 17.57 -19.37 -6.53
CA VAL A 133 16.70 -18.88 -7.61
C VAL A 133 16.48 -19.94 -8.71
N ALA A 134 17.42 -20.86 -8.92
CA ALA A 134 17.26 -21.99 -9.84
C ALA A 134 16.14 -22.95 -9.38
N LYS A 135 16.20 -23.40 -8.13
CA LYS A 135 15.17 -24.27 -7.55
C LYS A 135 13.80 -23.57 -7.51
N LEU A 136 13.77 -22.27 -7.23
CA LEU A 136 12.56 -21.46 -7.31
C LEU A 136 12.00 -21.41 -8.74
N SER A 137 12.84 -21.11 -9.73
CA SER A 137 12.51 -21.07 -11.17
C SER A 137 11.86 -22.37 -11.63
N ASP A 138 12.46 -23.50 -11.27
CA ASP A 138 11.95 -24.83 -11.64
C ASP A 138 10.58 -25.10 -11.00
N LEU A 139 10.39 -24.70 -9.74
CA LEU A 139 9.13 -24.91 -9.01
C LEU A 139 7.96 -24.12 -9.61
N ILE A 140 8.20 -22.86 -9.99
CA ILE A 140 7.13 -21.96 -10.45
C ILE A 140 6.94 -21.96 -11.98
N GLY A 141 7.82 -22.65 -12.71
CA GLY A 141 7.77 -22.69 -14.17
C GLY A 141 8.08 -21.34 -14.84
N VAL A 142 8.83 -20.46 -14.19
CA VAL A 142 9.26 -19.14 -14.70
C VAL A 142 10.76 -19.18 -14.87
N SER A 143 11.26 -18.80 -16.06
CA SER A 143 12.69 -18.94 -16.35
C SER A 143 13.56 -18.03 -15.46
N LEU A 144 14.81 -18.45 -15.23
CA LEU A 144 15.81 -17.64 -14.53
C LEU A 144 15.94 -16.22 -15.12
N GLN A 145 15.90 -16.09 -16.45
CA GLN A 145 15.98 -14.79 -17.13
C GLN A 145 14.76 -13.92 -16.84
N GLN A 146 13.56 -14.52 -16.79
CA GLN A 146 12.33 -13.82 -16.43
C GLN A 146 12.37 -13.35 -14.96
N ILE A 147 12.77 -14.20 -14.02
CA ILE A 147 12.91 -13.80 -12.61
C ILE A 147 13.92 -12.66 -12.47
N ALA A 148 15.06 -12.73 -13.17
CA ALA A 148 16.06 -11.65 -13.16
C ALA A 148 15.52 -10.34 -13.74
N ALA A 149 14.73 -10.39 -14.81
CA ALA A 149 14.08 -9.22 -15.39
C ALA A 149 13.07 -8.60 -14.41
N ILE A 150 12.24 -9.42 -13.76
CA ILE A 150 11.26 -8.99 -12.76
C ILE A 150 11.94 -8.29 -11.57
N LEU A 151 13.03 -8.87 -11.05
CA LEU A 151 13.82 -8.26 -9.98
C LEU A 151 14.36 -6.89 -10.38
N LYS A 152 14.89 -6.78 -11.60
CA LYS A 152 15.44 -5.52 -12.13
C LYS A 152 14.36 -4.46 -12.34
N ASP A 153 13.17 -4.87 -12.77
CA ASP A 153 12.04 -3.96 -12.94
C ASP A 153 11.53 -3.45 -11.59
N GLU A 154 11.41 -4.31 -10.59
CA GLU A 154 10.98 -3.91 -9.24
C GLU A 154 12.00 -3.01 -8.52
N GLU A 155 13.30 -3.21 -8.74
CA GLU A 155 14.36 -2.29 -8.27
C GLU A 155 14.22 -0.88 -8.88
N LYS A 156 13.57 -0.76 -10.04
CA LYS A 156 13.27 0.51 -10.71
C LYS A 156 11.83 0.98 -10.48
N ASP A 157 11.17 0.42 -9.46
CA ASP A 157 9.77 0.65 -9.12
C ASP A 157 8.79 0.45 -10.29
N LYS A 158 9.16 -0.43 -11.23
CA LYS A 158 8.27 -0.91 -12.29
C LYS A 158 7.58 -2.19 -11.81
N TYR A 159 6.25 -2.16 -11.85
CA TYR A 159 5.46 -3.32 -11.49
C TYR A 159 5.42 -4.34 -12.64
N HIS A 160 5.67 -5.61 -12.31
CA HIS A 160 5.43 -6.74 -13.20
C HIS A 160 4.31 -7.61 -12.64
N VAL A 161 3.43 -8.12 -13.50
CA VAL A 161 2.24 -8.89 -13.07
C VAL A 161 2.59 -10.14 -12.25
N LEU A 162 3.77 -10.72 -12.49
CA LEU A 162 4.26 -11.89 -11.76
C LEU A 162 4.97 -11.55 -10.44
N THR A 163 5.22 -10.28 -10.12
CA THR A 163 5.94 -9.90 -8.89
C THR A 163 5.23 -10.43 -7.64
N ASP A 164 3.94 -10.14 -7.49
CA ASP A 164 3.19 -10.54 -6.29
C ASP A 164 2.97 -12.07 -6.20
N PRO A 165 2.61 -12.78 -7.30
CA PRO A 165 2.59 -14.25 -7.29
C PRO A 165 3.90 -14.89 -6.86
N ILE A 166 5.05 -14.40 -7.36
CA ILE A 166 6.35 -14.96 -6.97
C ILE A 166 6.63 -14.68 -5.50
N LYS A 167 6.36 -13.48 -5.01
CA LYS A 167 6.50 -13.15 -3.57
C LYS A 167 5.66 -14.08 -2.70
N LEU A 168 4.43 -14.39 -3.12
CA LEU A 168 3.54 -15.31 -2.40
C LEU A 168 4.11 -16.73 -2.35
N VAL A 169 4.68 -17.23 -3.45
CA VAL A 169 5.38 -18.53 -3.45
C VAL A 169 6.60 -18.50 -2.53
N CYS A 170 7.39 -17.43 -2.56
CA CYS A 170 8.53 -17.29 -1.65
C CYS A 170 8.09 -17.33 -0.18
N LEU A 171 7.00 -16.63 0.16
CA LEU A 171 6.43 -16.65 1.51
C LEU A 171 6.01 -18.05 1.92
N TYR A 172 5.29 -18.76 1.06
CA TYR A 172 4.87 -20.13 1.34
C TYR A 172 6.06 -21.05 1.64
N ILE A 173 7.13 -20.96 0.84
CA ILE A 173 8.36 -21.74 1.08
C ILE A 173 9.08 -21.32 2.36
N LEU A 174 9.09 -20.02 2.68
CA LEU A 174 9.73 -19.52 3.89
C LEU A 174 8.99 -19.94 5.17
N GLU A 175 7.66 -20.01 5.13
CA GLU A 175 6.81 -20.38 6.27
C GLU A 175 6.70 -21.89 6.49
N LYS A 176 6.94 -22.67 5.45
CA LYS A 176 6.98 -24.12 5.55
C LYS A 176 8.43 -24.58 5.78
N ASP A 177 8.60 -25.52 6.70
CA ASP A 177 9.88 -26.19 6.88
C ASP A 177 9.99 -27.35 5.89
N PHE A 178 10.26 -26.99 4.64
CA PHE A 178 10.64 -27.96 3.62
C PHE A 178 12.05 -28.48 3.91
N GLU A 179 12.26 -29.79 3.74
CA GLU A 179 13.61 -30.34 3.63
C GLU A 179 14.16 -29.92 2.25
N VAL A 180 15.18 -29.07 2.24
CA VAL A 180 15.72 -28.42 1.04
C VAL A 180 17.04 -29.03 0.61
#